data_AF-A0A6L8GGQ7-F1
#
_entry.id   AF-A0A6L8GGQ7-F1
#
_cell.length_a   1.000
_cell.length_b   1.000
_cell.length_c   1.000
_cell.angle_alpha   90.00
_cell.angle_beta   90.00
_cell.angle_gamma   90.00
#
_symmetry.space_group_name_H-M   'P 1'
#
loop_
_entity.id
_entity.type
_entity.pdbx_description
1 polymer ?
#
loop_
_entity_poly.entity_id
_entity_poly.type
_entity_poly.pdbx_seq_one_letter_code
_entity_poly.pdbx_strand_id
1 'polypeptide(L)'
;METFTTQGDVVFTHYQTAWFGDANHSSPLTSPGDTATWSGVMSGVEASPSSGSGAFVHGDSAVTVSGLAAGAAVSVDVAFTNIVNEDTGTSIGDMVWRGLPLQDREFGTDDVLFNDGSGYFRDGSFGVEAQGSIYGRLYGPGHEEAGGLFHRNGIAGAFAAKRGR
;
A
#
# COMPACT_ATOMS: atom_id res chain seq x y z
N MET A 1 -33.03 33.00 19.84
CA MET A 1 -33.02 31.51 19.88
C MET A 1 -32.19 31.10 18.69
N GLU A 2 -30.88 30.98 18.90
CA GLU A 2 -29.92 30.67 17.83
C GLU A 2 -29.64 29.17 17.85
N THR A 3 -29.95 28.54 16.72
CA THR A 3 -29.76 27.10 16.50
C THR A 3 -28.30 26.87 16.17
N PHE A 4 -27.57 26.18 17.06
CA PHE A 4 -26.23 25.69 16.78
C PHE A 4 -26.34 24.36 16.03
N THR A 5 -25.92 24.35 14.76
CA THR A 5 -25.72 23.13 13.98
C THR A 5 -24.32 22.61 14.30
N THR A 6 -24.23 21.50 15.04
CA THR A 6 -22.97 20.76 15.21
C THR A 6 -22.61 20.09 13.89
N GLN A 7 -21.64 20.67 13.19
CA GLN A 7 -20.91 20.03 12.11
C GLN A 7 -20.04 18.94 12.75
N GLY A 8 -20.27 17.68 12.39
CA GLY A 8 -19.53 16.55 12.96
C GLY A 8 -18.06 16.66 12.59
N ASP A 9 -17.21 16.84 13.59
CA ASP A 9 -15.76 16.72 13.44
C ASP A 9 -15.43 15.29 13.03
N VAL A 10 -15.05 15.11 11.76
CA VAL A 10 -14.40 13.89 11.30
C VAL A 10 -13.00 13.91 11.91
N VAL A 11 -12.80 13.10 12.95
CA VAL A 11 -11.48 12.92 13.57
C VAL A 11 -10.60 12.15 12.59
N PHE A 12 -9.78 12.88 11.83
CA PHE A 12 -8.71 12.30 11.03
C PHE A 12 -7.63 11.78 11.98
N THR A 13 -7.60 10.47 12.19
CA THR A 13 -6.51 9.82 12.91
C THR A 13 -5.27 9.92 12.03
N HIS A 14 -4.32 10.77 12.42
CA HIS A 14 -2.99 10.82 11.80
C HIS A 14 -2.26 9.52 12.10
N TYR A 15 -2.13 8.64 11.09
CA TYR A 15 -1.26 7.47 11.18
C TYR A 15 0.18 7.92 10.97
N GLN A 16 0.95 8.05 12.06
CA GLN A 16 2.41 8.18 11.99
C GLN A 16 3.01 6.79 11.77
N THR A 17 3.64 6.56 10.63
CA THR A 17 4.37 5.31 10.36
C THR A 17 5.87 5.53 10.53
N ALA A 18 6.48 4.75 11.42
CA ALA A 18 7.92 4.59 11.48
C ALA A 18 8.31 3.44 10.53
N TRP A 19 9.07 3.76 9.49
CA TRP A 19 9.59 2.78 8.54
C TRP A 19 10.75 2.01 9.21
N PHE A 20 10.60 0.70 9.38
CA PHE A 20 11.69 -0.17 9.84
C PHE A 20 12.33 -0.85 8.62
N GLY A 21 13.40 -0.26 8.07
CA GLY A 21 14.17 -0.86 6.96
C GLY A 21 15.27 0.06 6.43
N ASP A 22 16.43 -0.51 6.04
CA ASP A 22 17.51 0.26 5.40
C ASP A 22 17.19 0.46 3.91
N ALA A 23 16.87 1.71 3.56
CA ALA A 23 16.57 2.13 2.20
C ALA A 23 17.77 2.79 1.48
N ASN A 24 19.01 2.67 1.98
CA ASN A 24 20.14 3.47 1.48
C ASN A 24 20.98 2.81 0.37
N HIS A 25 20.65 1.59 -0.06
CA HIS A 25 21.50 0.84 -0.99
C HIS A 25 21.03 0.90 -2.45
N SER A 26 21.80 1.51 -3.34
CA SER A 26 21.60 1.35 -4.79
C SER A 26 22.16 -0.02 -5.21
N SER A 27 21.29 -0.99 -5.44
CA SER A 27 21.68 -2.27 -6.02
C SER A 27 20.57 -2.82 -6.91
N PRO A 28 20.90 -3.74 -7.83
CA PRO A 28 20.63 -3.42 -9.19
C PRO A 28 19.65 -4.45 -9.75
N LEU A 29 18.47 -4.00 -10.14
CA LEU A 29 17.55 -4.79 -10.96
C LEU A 29 18.23 -5.00 -12.33
N THR A 30 19.19 -5.93 -12.44
CA THR A 30 20.23 -5.90 -13.50
C THR A 30 20.22 -7.06 -14.47
N SER A 31 19.29 -8.00 -14.36
CA SER A 31 19.09 -8.97 -15.43
C SER A 31 18.01 -8.46 -16.38
N PRO A 32 18.37 -8.10 -17.63
CA PRO A 32 17.39 -7.61 -18.57
C PRO A 32 16.34 -8.69 -18.88
N GLY A 33 15.07 -8.40 -18.60
CA GLY A 33 13.95 -9.31 -18.86
C GLY A 33 13.45 -10.09 -17.64
N ASP A 34 14.08 -9.94 -16.47
CA ASP A 34 13.64 -10.65 -15.27
C ASP A 34 12.40 -10.03 -14.65
N THR A 35 11.52 -10.89 -14.16
CA THR A 35 10.44 -10.55 -13.23
C THR A 35 10.91 -10.93 -11.83
N ALA A 36 10.67 -10.07 -10.85
CA ALA A 36 10.92 -10.39 -9.45
C ALA A 36 9.59 -10.37 -8.68
N THR A 37 9.41 -11.33 -7.78
CA THR A 37 8.21 -11.43 -6.95
C THR A 37 8.58 -11.45 -5.47
N TRP A 38 7.83 -10.69 -4.69
CA TRP A 38 7.84 -10.72 -3.23
C TRP A 38 6.52 -11.29 -2.75
N SER A 39 6.57 -12.12 -1.72
CA SER A 39 5.39 -12.69 -1.07
C SER A 39 5.42 -12.42 0.42
N GLY A 40 4.25 -12.15 1.00
CA GLY A 40 4.12 -11.92 2.43
C GLY A 40 2.67 -11.74 2.84
N VAL A 41 2.42 -10.77 3.72
CA VAL A 41 1.11 -10.55 4.32
C VAL A 41 0.65 -9.11 4.14
N MET A 42 -0.65 -8.91 4.24
CA MET A 42 -1.28 -7.63 4.46
C MET A 42 -2.08 -7.68 5.77
N SER A 43 -2.16 -6.55 6.47
CA SER A 43 -3.03 -6.36 7.64
C SER A 43 -3.68 -4.99 7.56
N GLY A 44 -4.94 -4.87 7.96
CA GLY A 44 -5.65 -3.61 7.92
C GLY A 44 -6.84 -3.57 8.87
N VAL A 45 -7.54 -2.44 8.81
CA VAL A 45 -8.77 -2.19 9.56
C VAL A 45 -9.85 -1.78 8.57
N GLU A 46 -10.96 -2.52 8.56
CA GLU A 46 -12.18 -2.19 7.84
C GLU A 46 -12.97 -1.15 8.64
N ALA A 47 -13.13 0.04 8.08
CA ALA A 47 -13.93 1.10 8.69
C ALA A 47 -15.42 0.71 8.62
N SER A 48 -15.98 0.31 9.76
CA SER A 48 -17.41 0.07 9.88
C SER A 48 -18.15 1.38 10.20
N PRO A 49 -19.05 1.87 9.32
CA PRO A 49 -19.83 3.06 9.62
C PRO A 49 -20.89 2.82 10.72
N SER A 50 -21.19 1.56 11.05
CA SER A 50 -22.30 1.18 11.95
C SER A 50 -21.88 0.82 13.37
N SER A 51 -20.65 0.34 13.58
CA SER A 51 -20.21 -0.15 14.90
C SER A 51 -19.27 0.79 15.65
N GLY A 52 -18.70 1.81 14.99
CA GLY A 52 -17.71 2.72 15.60
C GLY A 52 -16.36 2.08 15.93
N SER A 53 -16.23 0.76 15.81
CA SER A 53 -14.98 0.01 15.90
C SER A 53 -14.66 -0.59 14.53
N GLY A 54 -13.46 -0.34 14.01
CA GLY A 54 -13.02 -1.00 12.79
C GLY A 54 -12.69 -2.48 13.03
N ALA A 55 -13.08 -3.35 12.10
CA ALA A 55 -12.77 -4.78 12.18
C ALA A 55 -11.37 -5.05 11.60
N PHE A 56 -10.60 -5.93 12.25
CA PHE A 56 -9.30 -6.32 11.72
C PHE A 56 -9.46 -7.23 10.50
N VAL A 57 -8.61 -7.00 9.50
CA VAL A 57 -8.53 -7.82 8.31
C VAL A 57 -7.08 -8.24 8.06
N HIS A 58 -6.88 -9.48 7.62
CA HIS A 58 -5.59 -9.97 7.16
C HIS A 58 -5.73 -10.68 5.81
N GLY A 59 -4.62 -10.82 5.10
CA GLY A 59 -4.54 -11.58 3.86
C GLY A 59 -3.10 -11.77 3.42
N ASP A 60 -2.93 -12.43 2.29
CA ASP A 60 -1.64 -12.60 1.64
C ASP A 60 -1.31 -11.36 0.81
N SER A 61 -0.02 -11.05 0.68
CA SER A 61 0.46 -10.01 -0.22
C SER A 61 1.46 -10.55 -1.24
N ALA A 62 1.33 -10.08 -2.47
CA ALA A 62 2.28 -10.33 -3.55
C ALA A 62 2.63 -9.01 -4.25
N VAL A 63 3.93 -8.74 -4.39
CA VAL A 63 4.45 -7.61 -5.17
C VAL A 63 5.23 -8.20 -6.33
N THR A 64 4.96 -7.78 -7.56
CA THR A 64 5.67 -8.24 -8.75
C THR A 64 6.24 -7.05 -9.48
N VAL A 65 7.55 -7.03 -9.69
CA VAL A 65 8.23 -6.00 -10.48
C VAL A 65 8.61 -6.61 -11.82
N SER A 66 8.17 -5.95 -12.90
CA SER A 66 8.42 -6.38 -14.27
C SER A 66 9.04 -5.25 -15.09
N GLY A 67 9.54 -5.56 -16.29
CA GLY A 67 10.18 -4.56 -17.15
C GLY A 67 11.61 -4.21 -16.72
N LEU A 68 12.33 -5.11 -16.05
CA LEU A 68 13.74 -4.92 -15.64
C LEU A 68 14.73 -4.94 -16.83
N ALA A 69 14.23 -5.02 -18.07
CA ALA A 69 15.02 -4.89 -19.28
C ALA A 69 15.47 -3.44 -19.52
N ALA A 70 16.71 -3.27 -20.00
CA ALA A 70 17.24 -1.96 -20.35
C ALA A 70 16.32 -1.25 -21.35
N GLY A 71 15.83 -0.05 -20.98
CA GLY A 71 14.98 0.79 -21.82
C GLY A 71 13.48 0.50 -21.74
N ALA A 72 13.03 -0.47 -20.95
CA ALA A 72 11.61 -0.67 -20.64
C ALA A 72 11.17 0.18 -19.44
N ALA A 73 9.91 0.61 -19.42
CA ALA A 73 9.30 1.18 -18.22
C ALA A 73 9.14 0.06 -17.18
N VAL A 74 9.75 0.23 -16.01
CA VAL A 74 9.59 -0.69 -14.89
C VAL A 74 8.20 -0.49 -14.31
N SER A 75 7.47 -1.57 -14.12
CA SER A 75 6.13 -1.55 -13.52
C SER A 75 6.03 -2.49 -12.33
N VAL A 76 5.19 -2.10 -11.37
CA VAL A 76 4.88 -2.90 -10.19
C VAL A 76 3.41 -3.28 -10.20
N ASP A 77 3.15 -4.56 -10.02
CA ASP A 77 1.82 -5.09 -9.73
C ASP A 77 1.78 -5.49 -8.25
N VAL A 78 0.70 -5.14 -7.55
CA VAL A 78 0.45 -5.57 -6.17
C VAL A 78 -0.87 -6.31 -6.12
N ALA A 79 -0.88 -7.48 -5.48
CA ALA A 79 -2.08 -8.27 -5.26
C ALA A 79 -2.21 -8.63 -3.77
N PHE A 80 -3.40 -8.44 -3.22
CA PHE A 80 -3.83 -8.99 -1.94
C PHE A 80 -4.88 -10.06 -2.18
N THR A 81 -4.66 -11.23 -1.60
CA THR A 81 -5.52 -12.41 -1.78
C THR A 81 -5.84 -13.05 -0.44
N ASN A 82 -6.82 -13.95 -0.42
CA ASN A 82 -7.24 -14.66 0.81
C ASN A 82 -7.55 -13.69 1.96
N ILE A 83 -8.19 -12.56 1.63
CA ILE A 83 -8.48 -11.50 2.60
C ILE A 83 -9.66 -11.96 3.48
N VAL A 84 -9.50 -11.88 4.79
CA VAL A 84 -10.49 -12.33 5.77
C VAL A 84 -10.69 -11.27 6.84
N ASN A 85 -11.95 -11.01 7.19
CA ASN A 85 -12.34 -10.24 8.37
C ASN A 85 -12.22 -11.15 9.61
N GLU A 86 -11.37 -10.80 10.57
CA GLU A 86 -11.01 -11.65 11.71
C GLU A 86 -12.17 -11.88 12.68
N ASP A 87 -13.04 -10.89 12.84
CA ASP A 87 -14.16 -10.96 13.78
C ASP A 87 -15.25 -11.92 13.29
N THR A 88 -15.48 -11.94 11.97
CA THR A 88 -16.60 -12.67 11.36
C THR A 88 -16.17 -13.92 10.60
N GLY A 89 -14.89 -14.06 10.26
CA GLY A 89 -14.38 -15.07 9.34
C GLY A 89 -14.85 -14.90 7.89
N THR A 90 -15.48 -13.77 7.56
CA THR A 90 -16.00 -13.50 6.21
C THR A 90 -14.85 -13.21 5.25
N SER A 91 -14.86 -13.86 4.09
CA SER A 91 -13.92 -13.56 3.01
C SER A 91 -14.25 -12.22 2.33
N ILE A 92 -13.21 -11.42 2.12
CA ILE A 92 -13.24 -10.17 1.39
C ILE A 92 -12.63 -10.43 0.00
N GLY A 93 -13.19 -9.77 -1.03
CA GLY A 93 -12.70 -9.93 -2.40
C GLY A 93 -11.26 -9.44 -2.58
N ASP A 94 -10.50 -10.16 -3.40
CA ASP A 94 -9.11 -9.84 -3.73
C ASP A 94 -8.95 -8.41 -4.25
N MET A 95 -7.79 -7.82 -3.96
CA MET A 95 -7.46 -6.46 -4.38
C MET A 95 -6.21 -6.47 -5.24
N VAL A 96 -6.26 -5.81 -6.40
CA VAL A 96 -5.13 -5.76 -7.32
C VAL A 96 -4.90 -4.34 -7.82
N TRP A 97 -3.63 -3.92 -7.79
CA TRP A 97 -3.10 -2.74 -8.47
C TRP A 97 -2.12 -3.20 -9.54
N ARG A 98 -2.19 -2.62 -10.73
CA ARG A 98 -1.35 -3.03 -11.86
C ARG A 98 -0.65 -1.83 -12.47
N GLY A 99 0.55 -2.06 -13.00
CA GLY A 99 1.25 -1.06 -13.79
C GLY A 99 1.71 0.15 -12.98
N LEU A 100 1.90 0.00 -11.66
CA LEU A 100 2.34 1.12 -10.82
C LEU A 100 3.75 1.55 -11.24
N PRO A 101 4.01 2.86 -11.39
CA PRO A 101 5.34 3.33 -11.69
C PRO A 101 6.29 3.01 -10.53
N LEU A 102 7.50 2.56 -10.84
CA LEU A 102 8.59 2.41 -9.88
C LEU A 102 9.61 3.53 -10.08
N GLN A 103 9.75 4.41 -9.11
CA GLN A 103 10.75 5.49 -9.13
C GLN A 103 11.46 5.56 -7.78
N ASP A 104 12.79 5.63 -7.78
CA ASP A 104 13.59 5.77 -6.56
C ASP A 104 13.25 4.72 -5.48
N ARG A 105 12.89 3.50 -5.94
CA ARG A 105 12.48 2.32 -5.15
C ARG A 105 11.10 2.44 -4.51
N GLU A 106 10.35 3.47 -4.84
CA GLU A 106 8.99 3.74 -4.38
C GLU A 106 8.02 3.45 -5.53
N PHE A 107 6.85 2.91 -5.19
CA PHE A 107 5.78 2.61 -6.13
C PHE A 107 4.43 2.92 -5.48
N GLY A 108 3.42 3.18 -6.30
CA GLY A 108 2.13 3.62 -5.80
C GLY A 108 1.27 4.25 -6.87
N THR A 109 0.06 4.62 -6.48
CA THR A 109 -0.85 5.40 -7.34
C THR A 109 -0.37 6.84 -7.44
N ASP A 110 -0.65 7.50 -8.58
CA ASP A 110 -0.17 8.85 -8.90
C ASP A 110 -0.47 9.89 -7.79
N ASP A 111 -1.59 9.76 -7.08
CA ASP A 111 -1.95 10.62 -5.95
C ASP A 111 -0.96 10.57 -4.76
N VAL A 112 -0.13 9.53 -4.67
CA VAL A 112 0.78 9.31 -3.54
C VAL A 112 2.25 9.58 -3.89
N LEU A 113 2.63 9.47 -5.17
CA LEU A 113 4.05 9.50 -5.57
C LEU A 113 4.60 10.88 -5.95
N PHE A 114 3.75 11.88 -6.19
CA PHE A 114 4.19 13.17 -6.71
C PHE A 114 3.95 14.34 -5.75
N ASN A 115 4.70 14.41 -4.63
CA ASN A 115 4.93 15.71 -3.99
C ASN A 115 6.19 15.82 -3.11
N ASP A 116 6.97 16.87 -3.38
CA ASP A 116 8.04 17.56 -2.62
C ASP A 116 9.15 16.78 -1.89
N GLY A 117 9.21 15.47 -2.00
CA GLY A 117 10.26 14.68 -1.33
C GLY A 117 10.06 14.55 0.18
N SER A 118 8.88 14.90 0.69
CA SER A 118 8.54 14.70 2.09
C SER A 118 8.00 13.30 2.40
N GLY A 119 7.57 12.54 1.38
CA GLY A 119 6.99 11.21 1.57
C GLY A 119 5.65 11.24 2.34
N TYR A 120 5.03 12.42 2.46
CA TYR A 120 3.76 12.60 3.15
C TYR A 120 2.59 12.69 2.18
N PHE A 121 1.49 12.02 2.54
CA PHE A 121 0.18 12.21 1.94
C PHE A 121 -0.25 13.68 2.13
N ARG A 122 -0.33 14.44 1.03
CA ARG A 122 -0.49 15.91 1.06
C ARG A 122 -1.79 16.46 1.65
N ASP A 123 -2.71 15.62 2.09
CA ASP A 123 -4.00 16.08 2.64
C ASP A 123 -4.57 15.15 3.73
N GLY A 124 -3.84 14.12 4.18
CA GLY A 124 -4.45 13.04 4.98
C GLY A 124 -5.63 12.33 4.29
N SER A 125 -5.92 12.69 3.04
CA SER A 125 -6.97 12.13 2.21
C SER A 125 -6.39 10.93 1.49
N PHE A 126 -6.59 9.76 2.08
CA PHE A 126 -6.68 8.55 1.28
C PHE A 126 -7.84 8.76 0.30
N GLY A 127 -7.50 9.28 -0.89
CA GLY A 127 -8.48 9.63 -1.91
C GLY A 127 -9.48 8.51 -2.09
N VAL A 128 -10.76 8.86 -2.06
CA VAL A 128 -11.92 8.01 -2.39
C VAL A 128 -11.94 7.71 -3.89
N GLU A 129 -10.78 7.42 -4.47
CA GLU A 129 -10.70 6.88 -5.82
C GLU A 129 -11.47 5.55 -5.85
N ALA A 130 -12.31 5.36 -6.86
CA ALA A 130 -13.07 4.13 -7.03
C ALA A 130 -12.18 2.86 -7.08
N GLN A 131 -10.87 3.04 -7.27
CA GLN A 131 -9.88 1.97 -7.36
C GLN A 131 -9.02 1.80 -6.09
N GLY A 132 -9.14 2.70 -5.10
CA GLY A 132 -8.28 2.74 -3.91
C GLY A 132 -6.84 3.18 -4.21
N SER A 133 -6.08 3.53 -3.18
CA SER A 133 -4.69 3.97 -3.32
C SER A 133 -3.73 3.03 -2.59
N ILE A 134 -2.49 3.03 -3.06
CA ILE A 134 -1.40 2.23 -2.50
C ILE A 134 -0.10 2.99 -2.64
N TYR A 135 0.78 2.81 -1.66
CA TYR A 135 2.16 3.23 -1.69
C TYR A 135 3.04 2.15 -1.09
N GLY A 136 4.18 1.89 -1.68
CA GLY A 136 5.15 0.97 -1.15
C GLY A 136 6.56 1.28 -1.60
N ARG A 137 7.50 0.58 -0.97
CA ARG A 137 8.93 0.74 -1.18
C ARG A 137 9.63 -0.60 -1.15
N LEU A 138 10.74 -0.70 -1.89
CA LEU A 138 11.69 -1.80 -1.82
C LEU A 138 12.82 -1.49 -0.81
N TYR A 139 13.17 -2.46 0.03
CA TYR A 139 14.16 -2.33 1.10
C TYR A 139 15.28 -3.36 0.98
N GLY A 140 16.43 -3.04 1.58
CA GLY A 140 17.62 -3.88 1.62
C GLY A 140 18.51 -3.73 0.37
N PRO A 141 19.78 -4.15 0.44
CA PRO A 141 20.74 -3.99 -0.64
C PRO A 141 20.30 -4.73 -1.91
N GLY A 142 19.79 -5.94 -1.84
CA GLY A 142 19.28 -6.69 -3.00
C GLY A 142 17.79 -6.48 -3.29
N HIS A 143 17.17 -5.48 -2.66
CA HIS A 143 15.72 -5.31 -2.62
C HIS A 143 15.03 -6.58 -2.08
N GLU A 144 15.53 -7.12 -0.98
CA GLU A 144 15.06 -8.38 -0.38
C GLU A 144 13.64 -8.27 0.18
N GLU A 145 13.19 -7.06 0.49
CA GLU A 145 11.91 -6.81 1.15
C GLU A 145 11.13 -5.72 0.41
N ALA A 146 9.80 -5.81 0.49
CA ALA A 146 8.88 -4.79 -0.01
C ALA A 146 7.82 -4.53 1.06
N GLY A 147 7.40 -3.28 1.23
CA GLY A 147 6.38 -2.94 2.22
C GLY A 147 5.73 -1.61 1.93
N GLY A 148 4.60 -1.34 2.55
CA GLY A 148 3.83 -0.15 2.23
C GLY A 148 2.48 -0.05 2.91
N LEU A 149 1.69 0.93 2.48
CA LEU A 149 0.37 1.28 2.97
C LEU A 149 -0.64 1.25 1.83
N PHE A 150 -1.89 0.97 2.14
CA PHE A 150 -2.96 0.97 1.17
C PHE A 150 -4.29 1.40 1.78
N HIS A 151 -5.21 1.82 0.92
CA HIS A 151 -6.62 2.00 1.24
C HIS A 151 -7.50 1.62 0.07
N ARG A 152 -8.48 0.75 0.29
CA ARG A 152 -9.47 0.38 -0.73
C ARG A 152 -10.70 -0.22 -0.07
N ASN A 153 -11.88 0.08 -0.61
CA ASN A 153 -13.16 -0.49 -0.14
C ASN A 153 -13.39 -0.30 1.38
N GLY A 154 -12.97 0.85 1.93
CA GLY A 154 -13.11 1.14 3.36
C GLY A 154 -12.10 0.43 4.26
N ILE A 155 -11.13 -0.29 3.70
CA ILE A 155 -10.04 -0.92 4.44
C ILE A 155 -8.80 -0.04 4.30
N ALA A 156 -8.22 0.39 5.43
CA ALA A 156 -6.90 1.00 5.49
C ALA A 156 -5.91 0.04 6.14
N GLY A 157 -4.72 -0.14 5.55
CA GLY A 157 -3.78 -1.14 6.06
C GLY A 157 -2.35 -0.97 5.59
N ALA A 158 -1.54 -1.96 5.93
CA ALA A 158 -0.14 -2.08 5.58
C ALA A 158 0.15 -3.48 5.04
N PHE A 159 1.25 -3.60 4.30
CA PHE A 159 1.75 -4.89 3.83
C PHE A 159 3.26 -4.98 3.99
N ALA A 160 3.75 -6.21 4.10
CA ALA A 160 5.17 -6.53 4.08
C ALA A 160 5.37 -7.86 3.35
N ALA A 161 6.38 -7.93 2.50
CA ALA A 161 6.66 -9.06 1.63
C ALA A 161 8.17 -9.27 1.47
N LYS A 162 8.58 -10.53 1.29
CA LYS A 162 9.98 -10.93 1.06
C LYS A 162 10.16 -11.48 -0.34
N ARG A 163 11.28 -11.14 -0.97
CA ARG A 163 11.62 -11.59 -2.31
C ARG A 163 11.77 -13.10 -2.32
N GLY A 164 11.07 -13.77 -3.24
CA GLY A 164 11.31 -15.19 -3.53
C GLY A 164 12.75 -15.38 -4.03
N ARG A 165 13.38 -16.47 -3.60
CA ARG A 165 14.70 -16.88 -4.13
C ARG A 165 14.57 -17.55 -5.48
#